data_AF-A0A502HUM5-F1
#
_entry.id   AF-A0A502HUM5-F1
#
_cell.length_a   1.000
_cell.length_b   1.000
_cell.length_c   1.000
_cell.angle_alpha   90.00
_cell.angle_beta   90.00
_cell.angle_gamma   90.00
#
_symmetry.space_group_name_H-M   'P 1'
#
loop_
_entity.id
_entity.type
_entity.pdbx_description
1 polymer ?
#
loop_
_entity_poly.entity_id
_entity_poly.type
_entity_poly.pdbx_seq_one_letter_code
_entity_poly.pdbx_strand_id
1 'polypeptide(L)'
;MKPRIDFYTASPDALKAMIALETAVSKLPLEKNLIELVKLRTSQINGCAFCLDMHSADARKGGEDERRLATLSAWRETPFFTPRERAALAWTESVTLVSQTHASDEDYELAVSEFSPKEMVDLTVAITTINAWNRLAIGFRKMPQA
;
A
#
# COMPACT_ATOMS: atom_id res chain seq x y z
N MET A 1 22.66 -7.05 -2.72
CA MET A 1 22.43 -7.26 -1.27
C MET A 1 22.37 -8.76 -0.99
N LYS A 2 22.51 -9.22 0.26
CA LYS A 2 22.25 -10.62 0.66
C LYS A 2 20.98 -10.66 1.53
N PRO A 3 20.07 -11.64 1.33
CA PRO A 3 18.95 -11.89 2.24
C PRO A 3 19.45 -12.13 3.68
N ARG A 4 18.65 -11.78 4.69
CA ARG A 4 18.96 -12.04 6.11
C ARG A 4 18.36 -13.35 6.58
N ILE A 5 17.06 -13.33 6.89
CA ILE A 5 16.28 -14.48 7.35
C ILE A 5 15.15 -14.68 6.37
N ASP A 6 14.88 -15.93 6.00
CA ASP A 6 13.63 -16.26 5.34
C ASP A 6 12.50 -16.30 6.38
N PHE A 7 11.78 -15.19 6.50
CA PHE A 7 10.72 -15.06 7.49
C PHE A 7 9.53 -15.99 7.23
N TYR A 8 9.36 -16.50 6.01
CA TYR A 8 8.31 -17.48 5.70
C TYR A 8 8.57 -18.81 6.40
N THR A 9 9.82 -19.24 6.47
CA THR A 9 10.22 -20.52 7.07
C THR A 9 10.62 -20.39 8.53
N ALA A 10 11.14 -19.23 8.95
CA ALA A 10 11.55 -19.00 10.33
C ALA A 10 10.37 -18.90 11.32
N SER A 11 9.20 -18.41 10.89
CA SER A 11 7.98 -18.40 11.72
C SER A 11 6.71 -18.55 10.88
N PRO A 12 6.40 -19.78 10.42
CA PRO A 12 5.24 -20.04 9.57
C PRO A 12 3.90 -19.62 10.22
N ASP A 13 3.77 -19.83 11.54
CA ASP A 13 2.56 -19.48 12.28
C ASP A 13 2.33 -17.96 12.35
N ALA A 14 3.38 -17.17 12.57
CA ALA A 14 3.27 -15.71 12.52
C ALA A 14 2.92 -15.23 11.10
N LEU A 15 3.52 -15.84 10.07
CA LEU A 15 3.24 -15.46 8.69
C LEU A 15 1.84 -15.89 8.23
N LYS A 16 1.25 -16.92 8.82
CA LYS A 16 -0.15 -17.27 8.58
C LYS A 16 -1.10 -16.13 8.94
N ALA A 17 -0.83 -15.38 10.01
CA ALA A 17 -1.63 -14.21 10.38
C ALA A 17 -1.48 -13.07 9.36
N MET A 18 -0.27 -12.82 8.87
CA MET A 18 -0.02 -11.84 7.80
C MET A 18 -0.75 -12.20 6.50
N ILE A 19 -0.74 -13.48 6.13
CA ILE A 19 -1.48 -13.98 4.96
C ILE A 19 -2.99 -13.84 5.16
N ALA A 20 -3.50 -14.03 6.39
CA ALA A 20 -4.91 -13.82 6.70
C ALA A 20 -5.32 -12.35 6.54
N LEU A 21 -4.47 -11.39 6.93
CA LEU A 21 -4.69 -9.97 6.66
C LEU A 21 -4.74 -9.68 5.16
N GLU A 22 -3.78 -10.19 4.39
CA GLU A 22 -3.79 -10.01 2.92
C GLU A 22 -5.03 -10.64 2.27
N THR A 23 -5.45 -11.81 2.76
CA THR A 23 -6.69 -12.47 2.31
C THR A 23 -7.92 -11.63 2.61
N ALA A 24 -7.99 -10.98 3.78
CA ALA A 24 -9.07 -10.06 4.10
C ALA A 24 -9.05 -8.84 3.17
N VAL A 25 -7.87 -8.25 2.93
CA VAL A 25 -7.68 -7.12 2.00
C VAL A 25 -8.17 -7.45 0.59
N SER A 26 -7.84 -8.64 0.08
CA SER A 26 -8.28 -9.08 -1.26
C SER A 26 -9.81 -9.24 -1.43
N LYS A 27 -10.55 -9.28 -0.32
CA LYS A 27 -12.00 -9.42 -0.29
C LYS A 27 -12.72 -8.12 0.06
N LEU A 28 -11.98 -7.03 0.31
CA LEU A 28 -12.58 -5.73 0.57
C LEU A 28 -13.36 -5.26 -0.67
N PRO A 29 -14.50 -4.57 -0.50
CA PRO A 29 -15.29 -4.04 -1.60
C PRO A 29 -14.69 -2.77 -2.22
N LEU A 30 -13.39 -2.54 -2.05
CA LEU A 30 -12.67 -1.45 -2.69
C LEU A 30 -12.20 -1.86 -4.09
N GLU A 31 -12.00 -0.86 -4.94
CA GLU A 31 -11.52 -1.04 -6.29
C GLU A 31 -10.12 -1.68 -6.26
N LYS A 32 -9.93 -2.76 -7.03
CA LYS A 32 -8.65 -3.48 -7.05
C LYS A 32 -7.47 -2.58 -7.44
N ASN A 33 -7.68 -1.71 -8.43
CA ASN A 33 -6.64 -0.77 -8.87
C ASN A 33 -6.31 0.23 -7.76
N LEU A 34 -7.31 0.72 -7.03
CA LEU A 34 -7.10 1.61 -5.88
C LEU A 34 -6.22 0.93 -4.81
N ILE A 35 -6.52 -0.32 -4.47
CA ILE A 35 -5.71 -1.10 -3.52
C ILE A 35 -4.25 -1.22 -3.99
N GLU A 36 -4.01 -1.49 -5.28
CA GLU A 36 -2.64 -1.59 -5.81
C GLU A 36 -1.91 -0.23 -5.81
N LEU A 37 -2.60 0.89 -6.08
CA LEU A 37 -2.01 2.23 -5.93
C LEU A 37 -1.61 2.52 -4.47
N VAL A 38 -2.47 2.17 -3.51
CA VAL A 38 -2.18 2.30 -2.07
C VAL A 38 -0.94 1.48 -1.70
N LYS A 39 -0.88 0.22 -2.17
CA LYS A 39 0.24 -0.69 -1.91
C LYS A 39 1.55 -0.16 -2.50
N LEU A 40 1.51 0.33 -3.73
CA LEU A 40 2.65 0.93 -4.42
C LEU A 40 3.11 2.20 -3.72
N ARG A 41 2.21 3.15 -3.43
CA ARG A 41 2.57 4.43 -2.80
C ARG A 41 3.18 4.22 -1.41
N THR A 42 2.58 3.33 -0.61
CA THR A 42 3.15 2.95 0.69
C THR A 42 4.56 2.38 0.54
N SER A 43 4.75 1.48 -0.43
CA SER A 43 6.04 0.83 -0.68
C SER A 43 7.11 1.79 -1.22
N GLN A 44 6.71 2.83 -1.97
CA GLN A 44 7.60 3.90 -2.42
C GLN A 44 8.13 4.69 -1.23
N ILE A 45 7.25 5.06 -0.30
CA ILE A 45 7.60 5.84 0.91
C ILE A 45 8.52 5.02 1.82
N ASN A 46 8.19 3.74 2.04
CA ASN A 46 8.98 2.87 2.90
C ASN A 46 10.27 2.36 2.25
N GLY A 47 10.42 2.46 0.92
CA GLY A 47 11.59 1.95 0.20
C GLY A 47 11.62 0.41 0.06
N CYS A 48 10.47 -0.26 0.00
CA CYS A 48 10.41 -1.72 -0.18
C CYS A 48 10.54 -2.12 -1.67
N ALA A 49 11.76 -2.34 -2.17
CA ALA A 49 11.99 -2.74 -3.56
C ALA A 49 11.26 -4.04 -3.97
N PHE A 50 11.21 -5.04 -3.08
CA PHE A 50 10.46 -6.28 -3.33
C PHE A 50 8.96 -6.03 -3.53
N CYS A 51 8.38 -5.18 -2.68
CA CYS A 51 6.96 -4.87 -2.72
C CYS A 51 6.63 -3.99 -3.94
N LEU A 52 7.52 -3.07 -4.31
CA LEU A 52 7.38 -2.25 -5.51
C LEU A 52 7.35 -3.11 -6.78
N ASP A 53 8.27 -4.06 -6.91
CA ASP A 53 8.33 -4.98 -8.05
C ASP A 53 7.02 -5.78 -8.19
N MET A 54 6.61 -6.45 -7.10
CA MET A 54 5.38 -7.25 -7.03
C MET A 54 4.14 -6.44 -7.38
N HIS A 55 3.90 -5.32 -6.67
CA HIS A 55 2.67 -4.55 -6.87
C HIS A 55 2.67 -3.75 -8.18
N SER A 56 3.84 -3.46 -8.77
CA SER A 56 3.88 -2.88 -10.12
C SER A 56 3.46 -3.91 -11.16
N ALA A 57 3.91 -5.16 -11.02
CA ALA A 57 3.48 -6.25 -11.89
C ALA A 57 1.99 -6.56 -11.74
N ASP A 58 1.48 -6.61 -10.51
CA ASP A 58 0.07 -6.86 -10.24
C ASP A 58 -0.83 -5.72 -10.74
N ALA A 59 -0.45 -4.46 -10.55
CA ALA A 59 -1.18 -3.31 -11.07
C ALA A 59 -1.26 -3.34 -12.61
N ARG A 60 -0.15 -3.62 -13.29
CA ARG A 60 -0.13 -3.79 -14.77
C ARG A 60 -1.05 -4.91 -15.22
N LYS A 61 -1.02 -6.04 -14.53
CA LYS A 61 -1.91 -7.17 -14.80
C LYS A 61 -3.39 -6.81 -14.58
N GLY A 62 -3.66 -5.90 -13.65
CA GLY A 62 -4.98 -5.29 -13.40
C GLY A 62 -5.41 -4.23 -14.42
N GLY A 63 -4.56 -3.91 -15.42
CA GLY A 63 -4.85 -2.92 -16.45
C GLY A 63 -4.55 -1.48 -16.05
N GLU A 64 -3.72 -1.26 -15.02
CA GLU A 64 -3.27 0.08 -14.65
C GLU A 64 -2.36 0.69 -15.74
N ASP A 65 -2.41 2.01 -15.88
CA ASP A 65 -1.71 2.74 -16.92
C ASP A 65 -0.26 3.07 -16.53
N GLU A 66 0.68 2.90 -17.47
CA GLU A 66 2.12 3.13 -17.21
C GLU A 66 2.41 4.60 -16.83
N ARG A 67 1.69 5.58 -17.40
CA ARG A 67 1.89 6.99 -17.05
C ARG A 67 1.43 7.26 -15.62
N ARG A 68 0.33 6.64 -15.17
CA ARG A 68 -0.11 6.67 -13.77
C ARG A 68 0.89 6.00 -12.84
N LEU A 69 1.38 4.80 -13.17
CA LEU A 69 2.41 4.10 -12.38
C LEU A 69 3.70 4.93 -12.25
N ALA A 70 4.19 5.49 -13.36
CA ALA A 70 5.42 6.28 -13.38
C ALA A 70 5.30 7.60 -12.60
N THR A 71 4.09 8.14 -12.47
CA THR A 71 3.86 9.45 -11.81
C THR A 71 3.22 9.33 -10.42
N LEU A 72 2.97 8.11 -9.93
CA LEU A 72 2.36 7.89 -8.63
C LEU A 72 3.14 8.52 -7.47
N SER A 73 4.48 8.58 -7.54
CA SER A 73 5.30 9.24 -6.51
C SER A 73 5.13 10.75 -6.47
N ALA A 74 4.58 11.34 -7.54
CA ALA A 74 4.33 12.78 -7.71
C ALA A 74 2.84 13.06 -7.99
N TRP A 75 1.94 12.19 -7.53
CA TRP A 75 0.50 12.20 -7.85
C TRP A 75 -0.20 13.54 -7.58
N ARG A 76 0.26 14.31 -6.61
CA ARG A 76 -0.32 15.62 -6.26
C ARG A 76 -0.25 16.61 -7.43
N GLU A 77 0.80 16.54 -8.23
CA GLU A 77 1.09 17.42 -9.35
C GLU A 77 0.60 16.87 -10.71
N THR A 78 -0.26 15.85 -10.70
CA THR A 78 -0.80 15.25 -11.93
C THR A 78 -2.32 15.23 -11.99
N PRO A 79 -2.91 15.29 -13.19
CA PRO A 79 -4.36 15.23 -13.37
C PRO A 79 -4.90 13.80 -13.56
N PHE A 80 -4.08 12.76 -13.39
CA PHE A 80 -4.46 11.39 -13.79
C PHE A 80 -5.29 10.64 -12.75
N PHE A 81 -5.31 11.13 -11.50
CA PHE A 81 -5.96 10.48 -10.37
C PHE A 81 -7.29 11.16 -10.05
N THR A 82 -8.34 10.37 -9.89
CA THR A 82 -9.69 10.83 -9.53
C THR A 82 -9.72 11.46 -8.13
N PRO A 83 -10.75 12.27 -7.77
CA PRO A 83 -10.90 12.81 -6.42
C PRO A 83 -10.80 11.73 -5.33
N ARG A 84 -11.49 10.61 -5.51
CA ARG A 84 -11.45 9.43 -4.63
C ARG A 84 -10.05 8.83 -4.49
N GLU A 85 -9.33 8.65 -5.60
CA GLU A 85 -7.94 8.16 -5.56
C GLU A 85 -7.00 9.14 -4.85
N ARG A 86 -7.17 10.45 -5.09
CA ARG A 86 -6.37 11.50 -4.43
C ARG A 86 -6.61 11.53 -2.93
N ALA A 87 -7.86 11.38 -2.50
CA ALA A 87 -8.22 11.26 -1.09
C ALA A 87 -7.59 10.02 -0.45
N ALA A 88 -7.65 8.86 -1.11
CA ALA A 88 -6.99 7.65 -0.63
C ALA A 88 -5.46 7.76 -0.59
N LEU A 89 -4.84 8.41 -1.57
CA LEU A 89 -3.40 8.61 -1.62
C LEU A 89 -2.93 9.59 -0.53
N ALA A 90 -3.68 10.66 -0.26
CA ALA A 90 -3.42 11.55 0.87
C ALA A 90 -3.47 10.78 2.20
N TRP A 91 -4.55 10.01 2.42
CA TRP A 91 -4.68 9.17 3.60
C TRP A 91 -3.58 8.11 3.71
N THR A 92 -3.17 7.52 2.58
CA THR A 92 -2.06 6.56 2.51
C THR A 92 -0.74 7.18 2.96
N GLU A 93 -0.41 8.39 2.50
CA GLU A 93 0.79 9.10 2.93
C GLU A 93 0.72 9.44 4.41
N SER A 94 -0.42 9.95 4.86
CA SER A 94 -0.63 10.35 6.26
C SER A 94 -0.48 9.16 7.21
N VAL A 95 -1.15 8.04 6.96
CA VAL A 95 -1.07 6.85 7.82
C VAL A 95 0.28 6.14 7.71
N THR A 96 0.91 6.12 6.53
CA THR A 96 2.25 5.52 6.39
C THR A 96 3.30 6.29 7.19
N LEU A 97 3.20 7.62 7.22
CA LEU A 97 4.08 8.52 7.96
C LEU A 97 3.50 8.92 9.32
N VAL A 98 2.67 8.08 9.95
CA VAL A 98 1.94 8.41 11.19
C VAL A 98 2.80 8.92 12.34
N SER A 99 4.09 8.55 12.41
CA SER A 99 5.01 9.09 13.42
C SER A 99 5.43 10.54 13.18
N GLN A 100 5.12 11.09 12.01
CA GLN A 100 5.43 12.47 11.60
C GLN A 100 4.14 13.29 11.43
N THR A 101 3.12 12.68 10.81
CA THR A 101 1.86 13.35 10.44
C THR A 101 0.79 13.25 11.53
N HIS A 102 0.89 12.24 12.39
CA HIS A 102 -0.14 11.86 13.36
C HIS A 102 -1.54 11.66 12.75
N ALA A 103 -1.62 11.33 11.45
CA ALA A 103 -2.88 11.19 10.71
C ALA A 103 -3.77 12.43 10.85
N SER A 104 -3.35 13.53 10.21
CA SER A 104 -3.95 14.85 10.38
C SER A 104 -5.46 14.87 10.12
N ASP A 105 -6.18 15.75 10.83
CA ASP A 105 -7.61 15.95 10.60
C ASP A 105 -7.89 16.39 9.15
N GLU A 106 -7.01 17.18 8.54
CA GLU A 106 -7.14 17.60 7.14
C GLU A 106 -7.15 16.41 6.16
N ASP A 107 -6.20 15.47 6.30
CA ASP A 107 -6.17 14.27 5.45
C ASP A 107 -7.36 13.34 5.74
N TYR A 108 -7.80 13.27 7.01
CA TYR A 108 -8.96 12.48 7.40
C TYR A 108 -10.25 13.04 6.78
N GLU A 109 -10.49 14.35 6.90
CA GLU A 109 -11.65 15.05 6.36
C GLU A 109 -11.73 14.92 4.83
N LEU A 110 -10.58 15.00 4.14
CA LEU A 110 -10.51 14.74 2.70
C LEU A 110 -10.86 13.29 2.35
N ALA A 111 -10.48 12.32 3.19
CA ALA A 111 -10.78 10.93 2.96
C ALA A 111 -12.27 10.62 3.19
N VAL A 112 -12.86 11.08 4.30
CA VAL A 112 -14.29 10.84 4.59
C VAL A 112 -15.24 11.54 3.61
N SER A 113 -14.78 12.54 2.84
CA SER A 113 -15.61 13.13 1.78
C SER A 113 -15.81 12.20 0.58
N GLU A 114 -14.94 11.20 0.37
CA GLU A 114 -14.96 10.29 -0.77
C GLU A 114 -15.25 8.83 -0.39
N PHE A 115 -15.20 8.49 0.90
CA PHE A 115 -15.33 7.12 1.42
C PHE A 115 -16.37 7.04 2.54
N SER A 116 -17.22 6.02 2.51
CA SER A 116 -18.11 5.70 3.64
C SER A 116 -17.31 5.29 4.89
N PRO A 117 -17.92 5.33 6.10
CA PRO A 117 -17.23 4.89 7.32
C PRO A 117 -16.67 3.47 7.24
N LYS A 118 -17.38 2.56 6.55
CA LYS A 118 -16.90 1.20 6.31
C LYS A 118 -15.67 1.20 5.39
N GLU A 119 -15.75 1.90 4.27
CA GLU A 119 -14.63 1.95 3.32
C GLU A 119 -13.39 2.64 3.90
N MET A 120 -13.57 3.62 4.80
CA MET A 120 -12.46 4.24 5.52
C MET A 120 -11.70 3.25 6.41
N VAL A 121 -12.42 2.37 7.11
CA VAL A 121 -11.79 1.29 7.87
C VAL A 121 -11.11 0.31 6.91
N ASP A 122 -11.78 -0.09 5.82
CA ASP A 122 -11.25 -1.00 4.81
C ASP A 122 -9.94 -0.46 4.19
N LEU A 123 -9.92 0.83 3.81
CA LEU A 123 -8.74 1.52 3.27
C LEU A 123 -7.60 1.55 4.28
N THR A 124 -7.90 1.87 5.54
CA THR A 124 -6.90 1.93 6.62
C THR A 124 -6.31 0.54 6.91
N VAL A 125 -7.13 -0.52 6.85
CA VAL A 125 -6.67 -1.91 6.95
C VAL A 125 -5.76 -2.28 5.77
N ALA A 126 -6.09 -1.87 4.54
CA ALA A 126 -5.23 -2.08 3.38
C ALA A 126 -3.86 -1.39 3.56
N ILE A 127 -3.84 -0.11 3.95
CA ILE A 127 -2.61 0.67 4.22
C ILE A 127 -1.77 0.01 5.32
N THR A 128 -2.41 -0.42 6.42
CA THR A 128 -1.74 -1.08 7.54
C THR A 128 -1.11 -2.40 7.13
N THR A 129 -1.82 -3.19 6.32
CA THR A 129 -1.36 -4.49 5.85
C THR A 129 -0.11 -4.36 4.98
N ILE A 130 -0.08 -3.43 4.02
CA ILE A 130 1.13 -3.21 3.21
C ILE A 130 2.27 -2.61 4.04
N ASN A 131 1.98 -1.74 5.02
CA ASN A 131 3.00 -1.23 5.95
C ASN A 131 3.68 -2.36 6.74
N ALA A 132 2.92 -3.38 7.15
CA ALA A 132 3.45 -4.57 7.82
C ALA A 132 4.29 -5.44 6.87
N TRP A 133 3.83 -5.68 5.63
CA TRP A 133 4.63 -6.38 4.62
C TRP A 133 5.95 -5.67 4.28
N ASN A 134 5.93 -4.36 4.13
CA ASN A 134 7.12 -3.55 3.89
C ASN A 134 8.14 -3.74 5.04
N ARG A 135 7.69 -3.71 6.29
CA ARG A 135 8.55 -3.90 7.47
C ARG A 135 9.23 -5.28 7.48
N LEU A 136 8.49 -6.34 7.14
CA LEU A 136 9.05 -7.69 7.01
C LEU A 136 10.07 -7.76 5.87
N ALA A 137 9.70 -7.31 4.67
CA ALA A 137 10.55 -7.40 3.49
C ALA A 137 11.86 -6.59 3.65
N ILE A 138 11.77 -5.35 4.15
CA ILE A 138 12.94 -4.49 4.40
C ILE A 138 13.77 -5.04 5.56
N GLY A 139 13.11 -5.37 6.68
CA GLY A 139 13.75 -5.89 7.88
C GLY A 139 14.60 -7.13 7.62
N PHE A 140 14.14 -8.00 6.71
CA PHE A 140 14.83 -9.23 6.36
C PHE A 140 15.54 -9.23 5.01
N ARG A 141 15.62 -8.07 4.33
CA ARG A 141 16.27 -7.89 3.01
C ARG A 141 15.75 -8.86 1.95
N LYS A 142 14.43 -9.03 1.89
CA LYS A 142 13.79 -9.73 0.76
C LYS A 142 14.00 -8.88 -0.49
N MET A 143 14.52 -9.50 -1.55
CA MET A 143 14.84 -8.83 -2.82
C MET A 143 13.82 -9.25 -3.89
N PRO A 144 13.52 -8.39 -4.87
CA PRO A 144 12.78 -8.77 -6.07
C PRO A 144 13.52 -9.88 -6.84
N GLN A 145 12.79 -10.62 -7.67
CA GLN A 145 13.41 -11.59 -8.58
C GLN A 145 14.16 -10.84 -9.69
N ALA A 146 15.28 -11.40 -10.15
CA ALA A 146 16.08 -10.83 -11.23
C ALA A 146 15.63 -11.39 -12.58
#